data_AF-L0JBC5-F1
#
_entry.id   AF-L0JBC5-F1
#
_cell.length_a   1.000
_cell.length_b   1.000
_cell.length_c   1.000
_cell.angle_alpha   90.00
_cell.angle_beta   90.00
_cell.angle_gamma   90.00
#
_symmetry.space_group_name_H-M   'P 1'
#
loop_
_entity.id
_entity.type
_entity.pdbx_description
1 polymer ?
#
loop_
_entity_poly.entity_id
_entity_poly.type
_entity_poly.pdbx_seq_one_letter_code
_entity_poly.pdbx_strand_id
1 'polypeptide(L)'
;MAVVLFALAAPAKAQVYKDTNRSVKSRVTELYGQARKGMKKAGKNVGDFFGLHHRGDSDEVEIDGVKYMPVYRVNLFRDDTEGLREICRKDFARRYARAQIVSVAIPQRSWTETAVKQRGKIIAYRRRAYCYVLAKDGTDGYINARYQFKSSREPGKAWVIPEGYWPRFERADAIPNVHFEKLKD
;
A
#
# COMPACT_ATOMS: atom_id res chain seq x y z
N MET A 1 -30.89 53.82 17.24
CA MET A 1 -30.50 52.40 17.14
C MET A 1 -30.43 52.03 15.67
N ALA A 2 -29.22 51.92 15.12
CA ALA A 2 -29.00 51.57 13.72
C ALA A 2 -28.60 50.10 13.64
N VAL A 3 -29.40 49.29 12.94
CA VAL A 3 -29.08 47.88 12.66
C VAL A 3 -28.38 47.84 11.31
N VAL A 4 -27.07 47.62 11.33
CA VAL A 4 -26.28 47.33 10.13
C VAL A 4 -26.27 45.81 9.96
N LEU A 5 -27.06 45.30 9.02
CA LEU A 5 -26.94 43.91 8.55
C LEU A 5 -25.70 43.82 7.64
N PHE A 6 -24.63 43.20 8.15
CA PHE A 6 -23.53 42.73 7.31
C PHE A 6 -23.95 41.42 6.62
N ALA A 7 -24.29 41.50 5.33
CA ALA A 7 -24.37 40.33 4.47
C ALA A 7 -22.95 39.81 4.20
N LEU A 8 -22.55 38.75 4.92
CA LEU A 8 -21.32 38.02 4.63
C LEU A 8 -21.54 37.15 3.39
N ALA A 9 -21.24 37.69 2.21
CA ALA A 9 -21.03 36.90 1.01
C ALA A 9 -19.78 36.04 1.22
N ALA A 10 -19.96 34.73 1.40
CA ALA A 10 -18.85 33.78 1.36
C ALA A 10 -18.20 33.82 -0.03
N PRO A 11 -16.87 33.91 -0.16
CA PRO A 11 -16.24 33.72 -1.45
C PRO A 11 -16.38 32.26 -1.82
N ALA A 12 -17.27 31.97 -2.77
CA ALA A 12 -17.28 30.72 -3.51
C ALA A 12 -15.92 30.60 -4.20
N LYS A 13 -14.95 29.95 -3.55
CA LYS A 13 -13.73 29.48 -4.18
C LYS A 13 -14.12 28.30 -5.06
N ALA A 14 -14.69 28.62 -6.22
CA ALA A 14 -14.71 27.74 -7.37
C ALA A 14 -13.26 27.40 -7.70
N GLN A 15 -12.78 26.27 -7.18
CA GLN A 15 -11.56 25.67 -7.70
C GLN A 15 -11.88 25.18 -9.10
N VAL A 16 -11.46 26.00 -10.07
CA VAL A 16 -11.37 25.69 -11.49
C VAL A 16 -10.93 24.24 -11.66
N TYR A 17 -11.83 23.39 -12.15
CA TYR A 17 -11.46 22.07 -12.64
C TYR A 17 -10.59 22.31 -13.87
N LYS A 18 -9.26 22.30 -13.69
CA LYS A 18 -8.35 22.25 -14.83
C LYS A 18 -8.60 20.93 -15.53
N ASP A 19 -9.21 21.04 -16.70
CA ASP A 19 -9.28 19.96 -17.67
C ASP A 19 -7.84 19.47 -17.93
N THR A 20 -7.52 18.28 -17.43
CA THR A 20 -6.19 17.69 -17.56
C THR A 20 -6.20 16.69 -18.70
N ASN A 21 -6.44 17.22 -19.90
CA ASN A 21 -6.11 16.54 -21.14
C ASN A 21 -4.57 16.53 -21.31
N ARG A 22 -3.89 15.70 -20.51
CA ARG A 22 -2.45 15.46 -20.59
C ARG A 22 -2.21 13.97 -20.86
N SER A 23 -1.46 13.68 -21.91
CA SER A 23 -1.19 12.32 -22.37
C SER A 23 -0.42 11.48 -21.34
N VAL A 24 -0.70 10.19 -21.33
CA VAL A 24 -0.15 9.17 -20.41
C VAL A 24 1.38 9.21 -20.33
N LYS A 25 2.07 9.51 -21.45
CA LYS A 25 3.54 9.65 -21.49
C LYS A 25 4.08 10.73 -20.53
N SER A 26 3.34 11.82 -20.33
CA SER A 26 3.72 12.88 -19.38
C SER A 26 3.59 12.42 -17.93
N ARG A 27 2.57 11.61 -17.61
CA ARG A 27 2.33 11.06 -16.27
C ARG A 27 3.33 9.96 -15.92
N VAL A 28 3.71 9.11 -16.86
CA VAL A 28 4.74 8.06 -16.66
C VAL A 28 6.10 8.70 -16.38
N THR A 29 6.45 9.78 -17.09
CA THR A 29 7.71 10.51 -16.84
C THR A 29 7.71 11.18 -15.46
N GLU A 30 6.58 11.74 -15.02
CA GLU A 30 6.43 12.29 -13.67
C GLU A 30 6.47 11.22 -12.58
N LEU A 31 5.82 10.07 -12.78
CA LEU A 31 5.84 8.93 -11.86
C LEU A 31 7.23 8.29 -11.77
N TYR A 32 7.93 8.14 -12.89
CA TYR A 32 9.33 7.69 -12.94
C TYR A 32 10.25 8.69 -12.22
N GLY A 33 10.02 9.99 -12.40
CA GLY A 33 10.71 11.06 -11.69
C GLY A 33 10.43 11.05 -10.18
N GLN A 34 9.19 10.79 -9.76
CA GLN A 34 8.79 10.69 -8.35
C GLN A 34 9.31 9.40 -7.71
N ALA A 35 9.32 8.27 -8.42
CA ALA A 35 9.92 7.02 -7.98
C ALA A 35 11.45 7.16 -7.78
N ARG A 36 12.16 7.79 -8.73
CA ARG A 36 13.59 8.11 -8.57
C ARG A 36 13.87 9.05 -7.40
N LYS A 37 13.01 10.05 -7.17
CA LYS A 37 13.12 10.98 -6.03
C LYS A 37 12.77 10.30 -4.70
N GLY A 38 11.82 9.36 -4.69
CA GLY A 38 11.46 8.55 -3.53
C GLY A 38 12.56 7.58 -3.11
N MET A 39 13.20 6.90 -4.08
CA MET A 39 14.35 6.03 -3.84
C MET A 39 15.55 6.77 -3.23
N LYS A 40 15.83 8.01 -3.67
CA LYS A 40 16.89 8.84 -3.07
C LYS A 40 16.60 9.27 -1.62
N LYS A 41 15.33 9.27 -1.18
CA LYS A 41 14.94 9.69 0.18
C LYS A 41 14.73 8.52 1.15
N ALA A 42 14.59 7.28 0.65
CA ALA A 42 14.37 6.07 1.45
C ALA A 42 15.58 5.12 1.49
N GLY A 43 16.76 5.56 1.06
CA GLY A 43 17.98 4.74 0.94
C GLY A 43 18.83 4.57 2.20
N LYS A 44 18.32 4.89 3.40
CA LYS A 44 19.01 4.65 4.67
C LYS A 44 17.99 4.19 5.70
N ASN A 45 17.75 2.89 5.78
CA ASN A 45 17.30 2.12 6.97
C ASN A 45 16.76 0.76 6.51
N VAL A 46 17.63 -0.11 5.99
CA VAL A 46 17.34 -1.55 5.94
C VAL A 46 18.61 -2.26 6.39
N GLY A 47 18.82 -2.26 7.69
CA GLY A 47 19.81 -3.05 8.40
C GLY A 47 19.08 -3.83 9.49
N ASP A 48 19.40 -5.12 9.54
CA ASP A 48 19.11 -6.09 10.60
C ASP A 48 17.65 -6.50 10.85
N PHE A 49 17.30 -7.70 10.40
CA PHE A 49 16.97 -8.76 11.36
C PHE A 49 17.11 -10.16 10.75
N PHE A 50 17.94 -10.98 11.38
CA PHE A 50 18.18 -12.38 11.06
C PHE A 50 16.91 -13.24 11.16
N GLY A 51 16.81 -14.19 10.23
CA GLY A 51 16.32 -15.54 10.51
C GLY A 51 14.81 -15.73 10.40
N LEU A 52 14.35 -16.07 9.20
CA LEU A 52 13.52 -17.24 8.90
C LEU A 52 13.19 -17.17 7.39
N HIS A 53 13.60 -18.20 6.65
CA HIS A 53 13.24 -18.39 5.24
C HIS A 53 11.72 -18.54 5.10
N HIS A 54 11.02 -17.43 4.91
CA HIS A 54 9.69 -17.40 4.33
C HIS A 54 9.67 -16.31 3.27
N ARG A 55 9.48 -16.72 2.01
CA ARG A 55 9.31 -15.85 0.82
C ARG A 55 8.36 -14.70 1.16
N GLY A 56 8.91 -13.51 1.39
CA GLY A 56 8.15 -12.41 1.96
C GLY A 56 9.01 -11.29 2.50
N ASP A 57 9.94 -10.80 1.68
CA ASP A 57 10.41 -9.41 1.71
C ASP A 57 11.37 -9.09 0.52
N SER A 58 11.87 -10.09 -0.21
CA SER A 58 12.78 -9.92 -1.36
C SER A 58 12.22 -10.33 -2.74
N ASP A 59 10.93 -10.65 -2.84
CA ASP A 59 10.31 -11.22 -4.05
C ASP A 59 10.00 -10.16 -5.12
N GLU A 60 10.88 -9.17 -5.30
CA GLU A 60 10.75 -8.22 -6.40
C GLU A 60 10.99 -8.93 -7.72
N VAL A 61 10.10 -8.74 -8.69
CA VAL A 61 10.24 -9.28 -10.03
C VAL A 61 10.81 -8.20 -10.93
N GLU A 62 11.96 -8.46 -11.52
CA GLU A 62 12.61 -7.54 -12.45
C GLU A 62 12.17 -7.84 -13.89
N ILE A 63 11.62 -6.84 -14.57
CA ILE A 63 11.22 -6.90 -15.98
C ILE A 63 11.84 -5.72 -16.69
N ASP A 64 12.65 -6.01 -17.70
CA ASP A 64 13.29 -4.99 -18.54
C ASP A 64 14.02 -3.91 -17.69
N GLY A 65 14.66 -4.33 -16.59
CA GLY A 65 15.39 -3.47 -15.65
C GLY A 65 14.53 -2.73 -14.61
N VAL A 66 13.22 -2.97 -14.57
CA VAL A 66 12.29 -2.37 -13.60
C VAL A 66 11.83 -3.41 -12.59
N LYS A 67 11.98 -3.10 -11.30
CA LYS A 67 11.60 -3.98 -10.18
C LYS A 67 10.18 -3.72 -9.71
N TYR A 68 9.33 -4.73 -9.81
CA TYR A 68 7.93 -4.71 -9.40
C TYR A 68 7.68 -5.59 -8.18
N MET A 69 6.68 -5.22 -7.39
CA MET A 69 6.08 -6.13 -6.41
C MET A 69 5.37 -7.28 -7.14
N PRO A 70 5.40 -8.50 -6.56
CA PRO A 70 4.66 -9.63 -7.11
C PRO A 70 3.15 -9.34 -7.07
N VAL A 71 2.44 -9.88 -8.07
CA VAL A 71 1.00 -9.69 -8.22
C VAL A 71 0.27 -10.90 -7.63
N TYR A 72 -0.68 -10.65 -6.73
CA TYR A 72 -1.48 -11.71 -6.11
C TYR A 72 -2.96 -11.56 -6.44
N ARG A 73 -3.55 -12.64 -6.98
CA ARG A 73 -4.99 -12.73 -7.26
C ARG A 73 -5.73 -13.62 -6.29
N VAL A 74 -5.02 -14.58 -5.68
CA VAL A 74 -5.58 -15.57 -4.77
C VAL A 74 -5.29 -15.17 -3.33
N ASN A 75 -6.34 -15.13 -2.51
CA ASN A 75 -6.20 -14.97 -1.08
C ASN A 75 -6.00 -16.32 -0.41
N LEU A 76 -4.92 -16.47 0.36
CA LEU A 76 -4.62 -17.70 1.10
C LEU A 76 -4.84 -17.57 2.61
N PHE A 77 -5.06 -16.34 3.09
CA PHE A 77 -5.18 -16.02 4.50
C PHE A 77 -6.48 -16.55 5.07
N ARG A 78 -6.38 -17.32 6.15
CA ARG A 78 -7.52 -18.02 6.77
C ARG A 78 -8.12 -17.30 7.98
N ASP A 79 -7.35 -16.40 8.60
CA ASP A 79 -7.78 -15.68 9.79
C ASP A 79 -8.44 -14.35 9.39
N ASP A 80 -9.64 -14.03 9.90
CA ASP A 80 -10.27 -12.68 9.83
C ASP A 80 -10.19 -11.99 8.44
N THR A 81 -10.49 -12.77 7.40
CA THR A 81 -10.07 -12.47 6.03
C THR A 81 -10.86 -11.34 5.37
N GLU A 82 -12.16 -11.24 5.67
CA GLU A 82 -13.02 -10.24 5.05
C GLU A 82 -12.73 -8.83 5.58
N GLY A 83 -12.52 -8.68 6.90
CA GLY A 83 -12.27 -7.38 7.52
C GLY A 83 -11.00 -6.71 6.99
N LEU A 84 -9.89 -7.44 6.96
CA LEU A 84 -8.61 -6.90 6.49
C LEU A 84 -8.64 -6.51 5.01
N ARG A 85 -9.21 -7.37 4.16
CA ARG A 85 -9.34 -7.10 2.72
C ARG A 85 -10.23 -5.90 2.45
N GLU A 86 -11.35 -5.78 3.16
CA GLU A 86 -12.27 -4.66 2.98
C GLU A 86 -11.64 -3.32 3.39
N ILE A 87 -10.84 -3.34 4.47
CA ILE A 87 -10.05 -2.18 4.88
C ILE A 87 -9.08 -1.72 3.77
N CYS A 88 -8.33 -2.65 3.16
CA CYS A 88 -7.44 -2.31 2.03
C CYS A 88 -8.24 -1.79 0.82
N ARG A 89 -9.35 -2.47 0.48
CA ARG A 89 -10.22 -2.13 -0.64
C ARG A 89 -10.72 -0.69 -0.51
N LYS A 90 -11.26 -0.33 0.65
CA LYS A 90 -11.79 1.01 0.94
C LYS A 90 -10.71 2.08 0.86
N ASP A 91 -9.56 1.84 1.49
CA ASP A 91 -8.46 2.81 1.43
C ASP A 91 -7.93 2.99 0.01
N PHE A 92 -7.79 1.90 -0.76
CA PHE A 92 -7.36 1.94 -2.15
C PHE A 92 -8.34 2.72 -3.03
N ALA A 93 -9.64 2.40 -2.94
CA ALA A 93 -10.68 3.05 -3.72
C ALA A 93 -10.74 4.56 -3.45
N ARG A 94 -10.46 4.98 -2.21
CA ARG A 94 -10.33 6.41 -1.85
C ARG A 94 -9.13 7.07 -2.51
N ARG A 95 -7.98 6.39 -2.61
CA ARG A 95 -6.75 6.92 -3.22
C ARG A 95 -6.82 6.95 -4.75
N TYR A 96 -7.41 5.92 -5.35
CA TYR A 96 -7.43 5.69 -6.79
C TYR A 96 -8.87 5.53 -7.28
N ALA A 97 -9.68 6.59 -7.14
CA ALA A 97 -11.13 6.56 -7.39
C ALA A 97 -11.54 6.16 -8.82
N ARG A 98 -10.62 6.23 -9.79
CA ARG A 98 -10.86 5.86 -11.20
C ARG A 98 -10.36 4.47 -11.58
N ALA A 99 -9.59 3.83 -10.70
CA ALA A 99 -9.04 2.50 -10.97
C ALA A 99 -10.05 1.41 -10.62
N GLN A 100 -10.19 0.42 -11.48
CA GLN A 100 -11.08 -0.72 -11.26
C GLN A 100 -10.34 -1.83 -10.53
N ILE A 101 -10.70 -2.11 -9.28
CA ILE A 101 -10.09 -3.18 -8.48
C ILE A 101 -10.36 -4.54 -9.15
N VAL A 102 -9.28 -5.26 -9.45
CA VAL A 102 -9.28 -6.61 -10.04
C VAL A 102 -9.21 -7.67 -8.95
N SER A 103 -8.29 -7.50 -7.99
CA SER A 103 -8.16 -8.42 -6.85
C SER A 103 -7.71 -7.71 -5.59
N VAL A 104 -8.11 -8.28 -4.45
CA VAL A 104 -7.58 -7.93 -3.12
C VAL A 104 -7.17 -9.24 -2.45
N ALA A 105 -5.89 -9.41 -2.18
CA ALA A 105 -5.34 -10.69 -1.74
C ALA A 105 -4.33 -10.52 -0.60
N ILE A 106 -4.47 -11.37 0.41
CA ILE A 106 -3.42 -11.60 1.41
C ILE A 106 -2.82 -12.97 1.06
N PRO A 107 -1.59 -13.02 0.49
CA PRO A 107 -1.00 -14.26 -0.01
C PRO A 107 -0.45 -15.15 1.12
N GLN A 108 -0.30 -14.62 2.32
CA GLN A 108 0.08 -15.41 3.51
C GLN A 108 -1.08 -16.33 3.92
N ARG A 109 -0.79 -17.51 4.48
CA ARG A 109 -1.83 -18.42 5.01
C ARG A 109 -2.35 -18.02 6.38
N SER A 110 -1.48 -17.42 7.18
CA SER A 110 -1.72 -16.91 8.53
C SER A 110 -0.77 -15.75 8.79
N TRP A 111 -0.90 -15.12 9.95
CA TRP A 111 0.03 -14.08 10.38
C TRP A 111 1.49 -14.56 10.37
N THR A 112 2.41 -13.70 9.92
CA THR A 112 3.84 -13.91 10.15
C THR A 112 4.18 -13.38 11.54
N GLU A 113 4.47 -14.29 12.47
CA GLU A 113 4.76 -13.96 13.86
C GLU A 113 6.26 -14.04 14.17
N THR A 114 6.75 -13.12 15.00
CA THR A 114 8.14 -13.10 15.47
C THR A 114 8.20 -12.77 16.96
N ALA A 115 9.10 -13.43 17.68
CA ALA A 115 9.41 -13.12 19.07
C ALA A 115 10.55 -12.10 19.15
N VAL A 116 10.34 -11.02 19.90
CA VAL A 116 11.35 -10.00 20.19
C VAL A 116 12.05 -10.37 21.49
N LYS A 117 13.36 -10.60 21.41
CA LYS A 117 14.20 -10.95 22.57
C LYS A 117 15.08 -9.78 22.98
N GLN A 118 15.19 -9.55 24.28
CA GLN A 118 16.15 -8.64 24.88
C GLN A 118 16.89 -9.38 26.00
N ARG A 119 18.22 -9.45 25.92
CA ARG A 119 19.07 -10.19 26.87
C ARG A 119 18.59 -11.64 27.11
N GLY A 120 18.24 -12.35 26.03
CA GLY A 120 17.77 -13.74 26.09
C GLY A 120 16.31 -13.92 26.53
N LYS A 121 15.64 -12.90 27.07
CA LYS A 121 14.23 -12.95 27.49
C LYS A 121 13.31 -12.46 26.37
N ILE A 122 12.19 -13.15 26.14
CA ILE A 122 11.14 -12.66 25.24
C ILE A 122 10.43 -11.49 25.92
N ILE A 123 10.46 -10.33 25.26
CA ILE A 123 9.81 -9.10 25.75
C ILE A 123 8.55 -8.75 24.97
N ALA A 124 8.40 -9.24 23.74
CA ALA A 124 7.19 -9.03 22.94
C ALA A 124 7.06 -10.10 21.84
N TYR A 125 5.83 -10.25 21.35
CA TYR A 125 5.52 -10.91 20.10
C TYR A 125 5.03 -9.87 19.11
N ARG A 126 5.44 -9.97 17.86
CA ARG A 126 4.97 -9.15 16.75
C ARG A 126 4.31 -10.07 15.74
N ARG A 127 3.24 -9.60 15.11
CA ARG A 127 2.66 -10.27 13.96
C ARG A 127 2.39 -9.29 12.84
N ARG A 128 2.56 -9.74 11.59
CA ARG A 128 2.31 -8.94 10.39
C ARG A 128 1.60 -9.72 9.29
N ALA A 129 0.78 -9.03 8.51
CA ALA A 129 0.18 -9.52 7.28
C ALA A 129 0.23 -8.43 6.21
N TYR A 130 0.39 -8.85 4.95
CA TYR A 130 0.45 -7.98 3.79
C TYR A 130 -0.74 -8.20 2.88
N CYS A 131 -1.41 -7.11 2.54
CA CYS A 131 -2.58 -7.12 1.68
C CYS A 131 -2.24 -6.40 0.39
N TYR A 132 -2.46 -7.08 -0.73
CA TYR A 132 -2.16 -6.59 -2.07
C TYR A 132 -3.47 -6.25 -2.78
N VAL A 133 -3.53 -5.07 -3.37
CA VAL A 133 -4.65 -4.62 -4.19
C VAL A 133 -4.15 -4.43 -5.62
N LEU A 134 -4.63 -5.27 -6.52
CA LEU A 134 -4.42 -5.12 -7.95
C LEU A 134 -5.64 -4.40 -8.53
N ALA A 135 -5.42 -3.34 -9.28
CA ALA A 135 -6.46 -2.63 -10.00
C ALA A 135 -6.02 -2.30 -11.42
N LYS A 136 -6.96 -2.23 -12.34
CA LYS A 136 -6.75 -1.74 -13.70
C LYS A 136 -6.95 -0.23 -13.71
N ASP A 137 -6.00 0.52 -14.26
CA ASP A 137 -6.07 1.98 -14.39
C ASP A 137 -6.18 2.36 -15.87
N GLY A 138 -7.41 2.61 -16.32
CA GLY A 138 -7.71 2.86 -17.73
C GLY A 138 -7.41 1.67 -18.63
N THR A 139 -6.96 1.95 -19.85
CA THR A 139 -6.67 0.94 -20.88
C THR A 139 -5.23 0.44 -20.86
N ASP A 140 -4.31 1.18 -20.24
CA ASP A 140 -2.88 1.08 -20.56
C ASP A 140 -2.03 0.41 -19.46
N GLY A 141 -2.61 0.14 -18.29
CA GLY A 141 -1.88 -0.53 -17.23
C GLY A 141 -2.67 -0.83 -15.97
N TYR A 142 -1.92 -1.28 -14.97
CA TYR A 142 -2.41 -1.72 -13.68
C TYR A 142 -1.68 -0.97 -12.56
N ILE A 143 -2.33 -0.91 -11.40
CA ILE A 143 -1.74 -0.48 -10.15
C ILE A 143 -1.71 -1.69 -9.23
N ASN A 144 -0.53 -2.04 -8.71
CA ASN A 144 -0.37 -3.05 -7.66
C ASN A 144 0.06 -2.34 -6.38
N ALA A 145 -0.82 -2.30 -5.37
CA ALA A 145 -0.57 -1.63 -4.10
C ALA A 145 -0.40 -2.64 -2.96
N ARG A 146 0.53 -2.37 -2.04
CA ARG A 146 0.77 -3.19 -0.84
C ARG A 146 0.45 -2.40 0.43
N TYR A 147 -0.30 -3.07 1.30
CA TYR A 147 -0.70 -2.64 2.62
C TYR A 147 -0.11 -3.54 3.68
N GLN A 148 0.28 -2.99 4.82
CA GLN A 148 0.76 -3.74 5.97
C GLN A 148 -0.20 -3.61 7.15
N PHE A 149 -0.56 -4.76 7.72
CA PHE A 149 -1.15 -4.88 9.03
C PHE A 149 -0.09 -5.33 10.03
N LYS A 150 -0.05 -4.70 11.19
CA LYS A 150 0.88 -5.09 12.27
C LYS A 150 0.19 -5.00 13.61
N SER A 151 0.48 -5.96 14.48
CA SER A 151 0.19 -5.84 15.91
C SER A 151 1.32 -6.40 16.75
N SER A 152 1.39 -5.98 18.00
CA SER A 152 2.34 -6.47 18.98
C SER A 152 1.68 -6.74 20.31
N ARG A 153 2.20 -7.70 21.08
CA ARG A 153 1.81 -7.93 22.47
C ARG A 153 3.02 -8.22 23.34
N GLU A 154 2.93 -7.85 24.59
CA GLU A 154 3.81 -8.39 25.62
C GLU A 154 3.37 -9.82 26.01
N PRO A 155 4.25 -10.64 26.60
CA PRO A 155 3.86 -11.95 27.12
C PRO A 155 2.68 -11.86 28.09
N GLY A 156 1.62 -12.64 27.83
CA GLY A 156 0.40 -12.66 28.65
C GLY A 156 -0.53 -11.46 28.47
N LYS A 157 -0.25 -10.53 27.56
CA LYS A 157 -1.10 -9.37 27.27
C LYS A 157 -1.85 -9.54 25.94
N ALA A 158 -2.90 -8.75 25.77
CA ALA A 158 -3.66 -8.67 24.53
C ALA A 158 -2.82 -8.07 23.38
N TRP A 159 -3.23 -8.36 22.15
CA TRP A 159 -2.65 -7.73 20.95
C TRP A 159 -3.03 -6.26 20.88
N VAL A 160 -2.04 -5.40 20.64
CA VAL A 160 -2.20 -3.97 20.44
C VAL A 160 -1.79 -3.62 19.01
N ILE A 161 -2.58 -2.77 18.37
CA ILE A 161 -2.32 -2.25 17.03
C ILE A 161 -1.50 -0.95 17.19
N PRO A 162 -0.26 -0.90 16.68
CA PRO A 162 0.50 0.34 16.65
C PRO A 162 -0.16 1.38 15.74
N GLU A 163 -0.05 2.65 16.12
CA GLU A 163 -0.57 3.77 15.31
C GLU A 163 -0.03 3.72 13.87
N GLY A 164 -0.95 3.86 12.90
CA GLY A 164 -0.61 3.90 11.48
C GLY A 164 -0.38 2.53 10.81
N TYR A 165 -0.60 1.40 11.49
CA TYR A 165 -0.39 0.05 10.94
C TYR A 165 -1.67 -0.79 10.75
N TRP A 166 -2.81 -0.15 10.48
CA TRP A 166 -4.09 -0.84 10.28
C TRP A 166 -5.08 -0.09 9.34
N PRO A 167 -4.83 -0.08 8.02
CA PRO A 167 -3.64 -0.58 7.35
C PRO A 167 -2.61 0.55 7.17
N ARG A 168 -1.33 0.19 7.06
CA ARG A 168 -0.33 1.09 6.50
C ARG A 168 -0.28 0.93 5.00
N PHE A 169 -0.47 1.99 4.22
CA PHE A 169 -0.11 1.99 2.81
C PHE A 169 1.43 2.03 2.70
N GLU A 170 2.05 1.01 2.10
CA GLU A 170 3.51 0.93 1.99
C GLU A 170 4.04 1.36 0.62
N ARG A 171 3.43 0.86 -0.45
CA ARG A 171 3.93 1.01 -1.82
C ARG A 171 2.81 0.81 -2.83
N ALA A 172 2.88 1.50 -3.96
CA ALA A 172 2.13 1.15 -5.16
C ALA A 172 3.02 1.24 -6.40
N ASP A 173 2.90 0.24 -7.27
CA ASP A 173 3.59 0.20 -8.55
C ASP A 173 2.60 0.44 -9.68
N ALA A 174 2.96 1.31 -10.62
CA ALA A 174 2.26 1.43 -11.91
C ALA A 174 2.91 0.47 -12.91
N ILE A 175 2.12 -0.46 -13.45
CA ILE A 175 2.56 -1.57 -14.28
C ILE A 175 1.93 -1.42 -15.67
N PRO A 176 2.72 -1.05 -16.70
CA PRO A 176 2.23 -1.05 -18.08
C PRO A 176 1.77 -2.44 -18.51
N ASN A 177 0.77 -2.52 -19.39
CA ASN A 177 0.24 -3.83 -19.87
C ASN A 177 1.36 -4.78 -20.33
N VAL A 178 2.35 -4.28 -21.07
CA VAL A 178 3.49 -5.07 -21.57
C VAL A 178 4.31 -5.74 -20.47
N HIS A 179 4.39 -5.13 -19.28
CA HIS A 179 5.07 -5.72 -18.12
C HIS A 179 4.11 -6.57 -17.30
N PHE A 180 2.84 -6.18 -17.20
CA PHE A 180 1.83 -6.95 -16.48
C PHE A 180 1.66 -8.37 -17.05
N GLU A 181 1.72 -8.50 -18.38
CA GLU A 181 1.66 -9.81 -19.05
C GLU A 181 2.82 -10.73 -18.66
N LYS A 182 3.97 -10.18 -18.25
CA LYS A 182 5.13 -10.93 -17.74
C LYS A 182 5.08 -11.17 -16.21
N LEU A 183 4.18 -10.49 -15.48
CA LEU A 183 4.02 -10.59 -14.02
C LEU A 183 2.88 -11.50 -13.58
N LYS A 184 1.96 -11.84 -14.49
CA LYS A 184 0.78 -12.65 -14.19
C LYS A 184 1.09 -14.16 -14.12
N ASP A 185 2.29 -14.55 -14.54
CA ASP A 185 2.82 -15.92 -14.55
C ASP A 185 3.51 -16.25 -13.22
#